data_AF-A0A9J6RS88-F1
#
_entry.id   AF-A0A9J6RS88-F1
#
_cell.length_a   1.000
_cell.length_b   1.000
_cell.length_c   1.000
_cell.angle_alpha   90.00
_cell.angle_beta   90.00
_cell.angle_gamma   90.00
#
_symmetry.space_group_name_H-M   'P 1'
#
loop_
_entity.id
_entity.type
_entity.pdbx_description
1 polymer ?
#
loop_
_entity_poly.entity_id
_entity_poly.type
_entity_poly.pdbx_seq_one_letter_code
_entity_poly.pdbx_strand_id
1 'polypeptide(L)'
;MLLAECGWCYAYVTSDFICFYLLTQEGIEKVREASPGGAGRNRTLGLKKLEKIEVPIPDFGKQLWFNQLQQKVADIKQAQLSNAVELEALMPSILDKAFRGELV
;
A
#
# COMPACT_ATOMS: atom_id res chain seq x y z
N MET A 1 -41.89 -2.88 -20.89
CA MET A 1 -42.26 -3.83 -19.81
C MET A 1 -41.07 -3.91 -18.88
N LEU A 2 -41.24 -3.31 -17.70
CA LEU A 2 -40.21 -3.06 -16.69
C LEU A 2 -39.63 -4.39 -16.15
N LEU A 3 -38.31 -4.55 -16.18
CA LEU A 3 -37.61 -5.43 -15.25
C LEU A 3 -36.85 -4.54 -14.26
N ALA A 4 -37.14 -4.77 -12.99
CA ALA A 4 -36.90 -3.92 -11.86
C ALA A 4 -35.43 -3.53 -11.67
N GLU A 5 -35.23 -2.24 -11.41
CA GLU A 5 -34.05 -1.68 -10.78
C GLU A 5 -33.90 -2.30 -9.38
N CYS A 6 -32.96 -3.22 -9.21
CA CYS A 6 -32.49 -3.60 -7.87
C CYS A 6 -31.66 -2.44 -7.31
N GLY A 7 -32.33 -1.53 -6.61
CA GLY A 7 -31.69 -0.50 -5.80
C GLY A 7 -30.81 -1.15 -4.73
N TRP A 8 -29.55 -0.71 -4.65
CA TRP A 8 -28.49 -1.14 -3.73
C TRP A 8 -27.78 -2.46 -4.07
N CYS A 9 -27.09 -2.52 -5.21
CA CYS A 9 -25.88 -3.34 -5.30
C CYS A 9 -24.79 -2.69 -4.44
N TYR A 10 -24.72 -3.03 -3.15
CA TYR A 10 -23.57 -2.66 -2.33
C TYR A 10 -22.31 -3.34 -2.91
N ALA A 11 -21.43 -2.56 -3.53
CA ALA A 11 -20.12 -3.05 -3.92
C ALA A 11 -19.28 -3.26 -2.65
N TYR A 12 -18.94 -4.52 -2.35
CA TYR A 12 -18.01 -4.83 -1.26
C TYR A 12 -16.61 -4.42 -1.67
N VAL A 13 -15.94 -3.69 -0.79
CA VAL A 13 -14.55 -3.28 -1.00
C VAL A 13 -13.70 -3.60 0.22
N THR A 14 -12.52 -4.16 -0.02
CA THR A 14 -11.54 -4.41 1.04
C THR A 14 -10.76 -3.13 1.37
N SER A 15 -10.36 -2.96 2.63
CA SER A 15 -9.49 -1.86 3.07
C SER A 15 -8.18 -1.79 2.29
N ASP A 16 -7.60 -2.95 1.99
CA ASP A 16 -6.29 -3.05 1.36
C ASP A 16 -6.34 -2.57 -0.07
N PHE A 17 -7.41 -2.89 -0.80
CA PHE A 17 -7.64 -2.37 -2.14
C PHE A 17 -7.85 -0.85 -2.14
N ILE A 18 -8.63 -0.30 -1.19
CA ILE A 18 -8.79 1.16 -1.06
C ILE A 18 -7.45 1.83 -0.80
N CYS A 19 -6.66 1.31 0.15
CA CYS A 19 -5.35 1.82 0.48
C CYS A 19 -4.43 1.80 -0.75
N PHE A 20 -4.36 0.66 -1.45
CA PHE A 20 -3.62 0.53 -2.70
C PHE A 20 -4.03 1.58 -3.73
N TYR A 21 -5.33 1.70 -4.02
CA TYR A 21 -5.83 2.64 -5.02
C TYR A 21 -5.47 4.09 -4.68
N LEU A 22 -5.70 4.52 -3.44
CA LEU A 22 -5.40 5.90 -2.99
C LEU A 22 -3.90 6.23 -3.04
N LEU A 23 -3.03 5.21 -3.08
CA LEU A 23 -1.59 5.37 -3.22
C LEU A 23 -1.10 5.29 -4.69
N THR A 24 -1.97 4.93 -5.64
CA THR A 24 -1.66 5.05 -7.07
C THR A 24 -1.53 6.51 -7.48
N GLN A 25 -0.94 6.78 -8.65
CA GLN A 25 -0.81 8.14 -9.18
C GLN A 25 -2.18 8.82 -9.33
N GLU A 26 -3.17 8.12 -9.87
CA GLU A 26 -4.53 8.65 -10.01
C GLU A 26 -5.18 8.89 -8.64
N GLY A 27 -5.09 7.93 -7.73
CA GLY A 27 -5.69 8.04 -6.39
C GLY A 27 -5.08 9.18 -5.58
N ILE A 28 -3.75 9.33 -5.59
CA ILE A 28 -3.08 10.38 -4.82
C ILE A 28 -3.35 11.77 -5.38
N GLU A 29 -3.56 11.90 -6.69
CA GLU A 29 -4.01 13.14 -7.32
C GLU A 29 -5.40 13.54 -6.83
N LYS A 30 -6.37 12.62 -6.83
CA LYS A 30 -7.72 12.86 -6.27
C LYS A 30 -7.68 13.25 -4.79
N VAL A 31 -6.82 12.60 -4.00
CA VAL A 31 -6.60 12.94 -2.58
C VAL A 31 -6.03 14.37 -2.44
N ARG A 32 -5.09 14.76 -3.32
CA ARG A 32 -4.50 16.11 -3.32
C ARG A 32 -5.51 17.19 -3.70
N GLU A 33 -6.41 16.93 -4.64
CA GLU A 33 -7.52 17.83 -5.01
C GLU A 33 -8.55 17.99 -3.88
N ALA A 34 -8.80 16.90 -3.15
CA ALA A 34 -9.60 16.90 -1.94
C ALA A 34 -8.92 17.64 -0.76
N SER A 35 -7.62 17.95 -0.88
CA SER A 35 -6.81 18.69 0.10
C SER A 35 -6.17 19.95 -0.52
N PRO A 36 -6.99 20.95 -0.90
CA PRO A 36 -6.54 22.12 -1.65
C PRO A 36 -5.81 23.16 -0.79
N GLY A 37 -5.25 22.78 0.37
CA GLY A 37 -4.83 23.68 1.46
C GLY A 37 -4.36 25.08 1.02
N GLY A 38 -4.94 26.11 1.63
CA GLY A 38 -4.57 27.50 1.35
C GLY A 38 -3.13 27.83 1.77
N ALA A 39 -2.56 28.87 1.16
CA ALA A 39 -1.20 29.34 1.43
C ALA A 39 -0.94 29.48 2.94
N GLY A 40 0.03 28.73 3.48
CA GLY A 40 0.52 28.88 4.85
C GLY A 40 -0.16 28.04 5.94
N ARG A 41 -1.01 27.06 5.61
CA ARG A 41 -1.60 26.11 6.58
C ARG A 41 -1.41 24.65 6.16
N ASN A 42 -1.51 23.73 7.11
CA ASN A 42 -1.57 22.29 6.81
C ASN A 42 -2.68 22.02 5.79
N ARG A 43 -2.35 21.24 4.76
CA ARG A 43 -3.30 20.76 3.75
C ARG A 43 -4.24 19.74 4.40
N THR A 44 -5.33 20.22 4.99
CA THR A 44 -6.35 19.34 5.58
C THR A 44 -7.26 18.77 4.50
N LEU A 45 -7.47 17.46 4.52
CA LEU A 45 -8.47 16.78 3.68
C LEU A 45 -9.87 17.27 4.05
N GLY A 46 -10.58 17.86 3.10
CA GLY A 46 -11.97 18.25 3.31
C GLY A 46 -12.89 17.03 3.25
N LEU A 47 -13.59 16.69 4.34
CA LEU A 47 -14.47 15.50 4.43
C LEU A 47 -15.44 15.39 3.24
N LYS A 48 -16.14 16.48 2.89
CA LYS A 48 -17.08 16.51 1.75
C LYS A 48 -16.43 16.27 0.38
N LYS A 49 -15.13 16.54 0.25
CA LYS A 49 -14.38 16.28 -0.99
C LYS A 49 -13.83 14.86 -1.00
N LEU A 50 -13.38 14.38 0.16
CA LEU A 50 -12.93 13.00 0.35
C LEU A 50 -14.06 12.00 0.02
N GLU A 51 -15.28 12.26 0.51
CA GLU A 51 -16.48 11.45 0.24
C GLU A 51 -16.85 11.37 -1.25
N LYS A 52 -16.35 12.30 -2.08
CA LYS A 52 -16.62 12.35 -3.53
C LYS A 52 -15.53 11.71 -4.37
N ILE A 53 -14.48 11.17 -3.76
CA ILE A 53 -13.45 10.45 -4.50
C ILE A 53 -14.06 9.16 -5.06
N GLU A 54 -14.19 9.10 -6.38
CA GLU A 54 -14.63 7.90 -7.06
C GLU A 54 -13.48 6.90 -7.18
N VAL A 55 -13.74 5.67 -6.74
CA VAL A 55 -12.80 4.54 -6.77
C VAL A 55 -13.34 3.49 -7.75
N PRO A 56 -12.56 3.02 -8.73
CA PRO A 56 -12.95 1.91 -9.59
C PRO A 56 -12.85 0.60 -8.79
N ILE A 57 -13.98 0.13 -8.28
CA ILE A 57 -14.05 -1.09 -7.46
C ILE A 57 -14.16 -2.32 -8.38
N PRO A 58 -13.15 -3.21 -8.45
CA PRO A 58 -13.24 -4.45 -9.20
C PRO A 58 -14.09 -5.49 -8.46
N ASP A 59 -14.46 -6.58 -9.13
CA ASP A 59 -15.20 -7.68 -8.51
C ASP A 59 -14.52 -8.17 -7.22
N PHE A 60 -15.32 -8.49 -6.20
CA PHE A 60 -14.81 -8.85 -4.87
C PHE A 60 -13.78 -9.99 -4.89
N GLY A 61 -13.97 -11.01 -5.75
CA GLY A 61 -13.00 -12.10 -5.90
C GLY A 61 -11.63 -11.63 -6.40
N LYS A 62 -11.58 -10.62 -7.30
CA LYS A 62 -10.32 -10.03 -7.78
C LYS A 62 -9.62 -9.24 -6.68
N GLN A 63 -10.40 -8.56 -5.83
CA GLN A 63 -9.84 -7.86 -4.66
C GLN A 63 -9.18 -8.84 -3.69
N LEU A 64 -9.84 -9.95 -3.35
CA LEU A 64 -9.27 -10.96 -2.45
C LEU A 64 -7.99 -11.58 -3.02
N TRP A 65 -7.99 -11.94 -4.31
CA TRP A 65 -6.80 -12.43 -4.98
C TRP A 65 -5.65 -11.40 -4.95
N PHE A 66 -5.96 -10.13 -5.20
CA PHE A 66 -4.98 -9.06 -5.16
C PHE A 66 -4.41 -8.85 -3.76
N ASN A 67 -5.23 -8.90 -2.72
CA ASN A 67 -4.77 -8.78 -1.32
C ASN A 67 -3.83 -9.93 -0.94
N GLN A 68 -4.13 -11.15 -1.37
CA GLN A 68 -3.22 -12.29 -1.17
C GLN A 68 -1.88 -12.08 -1.89
N LEU A 69 -1.90 -11.48 -3.09
CA LEU A 69 -0.67 -11.15 -3.80
C LEU A 69 0.14 -10.07 -3.06
N GLN A 70 -0.52 -9.01 -2.59
CA GLN A 70 0.12 -7.96 -1.79
C GLN A 70 0.77 -8.53 -0.52
N GLN A 71 0.09 -9.44 0.18
CA GLN A 71 0.63 -10.09 1.37
C GLN A 71 1.90 -10.88 1.06
N LYS A 72 1.90 -11.70 -0.01
CA LYS A 72 3.10 -12.45 -0.43
C LYS A 72 4.28 -11.52 -0.73
N VAL A 73 4.02 -10.39 -1.37
CA VAL A 73 5.07 -9.38 -1.65
C VAL A 73 5.60 -8.76 -0.36
N ALA A 74 4.72 -8.47 0.60
CA ALA A 74 5.11 -7.96 1.91
C ALA A 74 6.00 -8.97 2.67
N ASP A 75 5.62 -10.24 2.67
CA ASP A 75 6.37 -11.32 3.32
C ASP A 75 7.78 -11.47 2.71
N ILE A 76 7.90 -11.42 1.38
CA ILE A 76 9.19 -11.47 0.68
C ILE A 76 10.06 -10.28 1.07
N LYS A 77 9.50 -9.06 1.08
CA LYS A 77 10.25 -7.86 1.49
C LYS A 77 10.71 -7.96 2.94
N GLN A 78 9.87 -8.47 3.82
CA GLN A 78 10.21 -8.65 5.23
C GLN A 78 11.37 -9.64 5.40
N ALA A 79 11.34 -10.76 4.68
CA ALA A 79 12.43 -11.75 4.69
C ALA A 79 13.74 -11.17 4.13
N GLN A 80 13.67 -10.32 3.10
CA GLN A 80 14.86 -9.63 2.58
C GLN A 80 15.46 -8.67 3.61
N LEU A 81 14.62 -7.92 4.32
CA LEU A 81 15.06 -7.00 5.38
C LEU A 81 15.69 -7.76 6.54
N SER A 82 15.11 -8.89 6.98
CA SER A 82 15.71 -9.69 8.05
C SER A 82 17.07 -10.26 7.64
N ASN A 83 17.17 -10.80 6.43
CA ASN A 83 18.42 -11.34 5.91
C ASN A 83 19.50 -10.25 5.81
N ALA A 84 19.15 -9.03 5.41
CA ALA A 84 20.10 -7.92 5.35
C ALA A 84 20.66 -7.55 6.73
N VAL A 85 19.80 -7.56 7.76
CA VAL A 85 20.22 -7.31 9.16
C VAL A 85 21.12 -8.43 9.67
N GLU A 86 20.78 -9.69 9.39
CA GLU A 86 21.60 -10.85 9.79
C GLU A 86 22.97 -10.81 9.11
N LEU A 87 23.05 -10.49 7.81
CA LEU A 87 24.30 -10.34 7.09
C LEU A 87 25.15 -9.19 7.65
N GLU A 88 24.56 -8.05 7.96
CA GLU A 88 25.27 -6.91 8.57
C GLU A 88 25.84 -7.28 9.95
N ALA A 89 25.12 -8.08 10.73
CA ALA A 89 25.59 -8.56 12.02
C ALA A 89 26.83 -9.49 11.93
N LEU A 90 27.10 -10.07 10.76
CA LEU A 90 28.32 -10.85 10.53
C LEU A 90 29.56 -9.98 10.30
N MET A 91 29.39 -8.70 9.94
CA MET A 91 30.49 -7.79 9.58
C MET A 91 31.61 -7.72 10.64
N PRO A 92 31.32 -7.55 11.95
CA PRO A 92 32.38 -7.50 12.96
C PRO A 92 33.21 -8.79 12.99
N SER A 93 32.57 -9.96 12.89
CA SER A 93 33.25 -11.25 12.94
C SER A 93 34.08 -11.54 11.69
N ILE A 94 33.61 -11.10 10.52
CA ILE A 94 34.32 -11.24 9.25
C ILE A 94 35.54 -10.32 9.23
N LEU A 95 35.38 -9.06 9.65
CA LEU A 95 36.49 -8.11 9.74
C LEU A 95 37.55 -8.56 10.74
N ASP A 96 37.14 -9.09 11.89
CA ASP A 96 38.02 -9.62 12.92
C ASP A 96 38.86 -10.81 12.39
N LYS A 97 38.24 -11.75 11.68
CA LYS A 97 38.95 -12.85 10.99
C LYS A 97 39.88 -12.34 9.88
N ALA A 98 39.44 -11.35 9.10
CA ALA A 98 40.25 -10.75 8.03
C ALA A 98 41.51 -10.07 8.58
N PHE A 99 41.37 -9.28 9.66
CA PHE A 99 42.50 -8.59 10.28
C PHE A 99 43.48 -9.53 10.98
N ARG A 100 43.03 -10.70 11.45
CA ARG A 100 43.92 -11.77 11.96
C ARG A 100 44.55 -12.64 10.87
N GLY A 101 44.17 -12.47 9.60
CA GLY A 101 44.63 -13.34 8.51
C GLY A 101 44.05 -14.76 8.56
N GLU A 102 42.94 -14.94 9.26
CA GLU A 102 42.22 -16.22 9.44
C GLU A 102 41.06 -16.38 8.44
N LEU A 103 40.90 -15.41 7.53
CA LEU A 103 39.92 -15.47 6.45
C LEU A 103 40.50 -16.33 5.32
N VAL A 104 40.01 -17.56 5.18
CA VAL A 104 40.46 -18.57 4.19
C VAL A 104 39.56 -18.54 2.96
#